data_AF-A0A7X6WCI2-F1
#
_entry.id   AF-A0A7X6WCI2-F1
#
_cell.length_a   1.000
_cell.length_b   1.000
_cell.length_c   1.000
_cell.angle_alpha   90.00
_cell.angle_beta   90.00
_cell.angle_gamma   90.00
#
_symmetry.space_group_name_H-M   'P 1'
#
loop_
_entity.id
_entity.type
_entity.pdbx_description
1 polymer ?
#
loop_
_entity_poly.entity_id
_entity_poly.type
_entity_poly.pdbx_seq_one_letter_code
_entity_poly.pdbx_strand_id
1 'polypeptide(L)' 'MKLKPNEKLDIDVILKDIDKYRPRRRGWHWREGRDQLRQIGKFEYYNTSEPLEKSQPLPAAKYFGNIDPQPSST' A
#
# COMPACT_ATOMS: atom_id res chain seq x y z
N MET A 1 -14.28 -3.00 12.07
CA MET A 1 -14.57 -3.74 10.82
C MET A 1 -13.28 -4.39 10.34
N LYS A 2 -13.32 -5.70 10.03
CA LYS A 2 -12.20 -6.43 9.42
C LYS A 2 -12.42 -6.41 7.91
N LEU A 3 -11.50 -5.84 7.15
CA LEU A 3 -11.57 -5.83 5.69
C LEU A 3 -11.01 -7.14 5.14
N LYS A 4 -11.73 -7.78 4.22
CA LYS A 4 -11.28 -8.99 3.53
C LYS A 4 -11.10 -8.68 2.05
N PRO A 5 -9.99 -9.10 1.41
CA PRO A 5 -9.69 -8.74 0.02
C PRO A 5 -10.73 -9.20 -1.01
N ASN A 6 -11.44 -10.28 -0.71
CA ASN A 6 -12.40 -10.94 -1.60
C ASN A 6 -13.87 -10.60 -1.27
N GLU A 7 -14.10 -9.68 -0.34
CA GLU A 7 -15.45 -9.22 0.01
C GLU A 7 -15.57 -7.74 -0.35
N LYS A 8 -16.71 -7.37 -0.97
CA LYS A 8 -16.98 -5.96 -1.28
C LYS A 8 -17.10 -5.17 0.01
N LEU A 9 -16.69 -3.91 -0.06
CA LEU A 9 -16.88 -2.96 1.02
C LEU A 9 -18.38 -2.72 1.23
N ASP A 10 -18.86 -2.92 2.46
CA ASP A 10 -20.25 -2.62 2.84
C ASP A 10 -20.38 -1.12 3.15
N ILE A 11 -21.04 -0.40 2.24
CA ILE A 11 -21.18 1.06 2.34
C ILE A 11 -22.19 1.45 3.44
N ASP A 12 -23.29 0.71 3.59
CA ASP A 12 -24.31 1.00 4.59
C ASP A 12 -23.74 0.88 6.01
N VAL A 13 -22.88 -0.12 6.23
CA VAL A 13 -22.18 -0.30 7.51
C VAL A 13 -21.15 0.80 7.77
N ILE A 14 -20.47 1.31 6.74
CA ILE A 14 -19.47 2.38 6.90
C ILE A 14 -20.14 3.72 7.22
N LEU A 15 -21.29 3.99 6.63
CA LEU A 15 -22.04 5.24 6.84
C LEU A 15 -22.79 5.26 8.18
N LYS A 16 -23.01 4.10 8.80
CA LYS A 16 -23.62 3.99 10.12
C LYS A 16 -22.79 4.71 11.19
N ASP A 17 -23.46 5.50 12.02
CA ASP A 17 -22.85 6.21 13.17
C ASP A 17 -21.70 7.17 12.76
N ILE A 18 -21.76 7.77 11.56
CA ILE A 18 -20.73 8.69 11.06
C ILE A 18 -20.53 9.92 11.97
N ASP A 19 -21.56 10.33 12.70
CA ASP A 19 -21.51 11.39 13.72
C ASP A 19 -20.55 11.05 14.89
N LYS A 20 -20.31 9.76 15.14
CA LYS A 20 -19.41 9.27 16.19
C LYS A 20 -17.98 9.05 15.69
N TYR A 21 -17.75 9.12 14.37
CA TYR A 21 -16.44 8.88 13.79
C TYR A 21 -15.43 9.96 14.24
N ARG A 22 -14.21 9.52 14.56
CA ARG A 22 -13.07 10.41 14.81
C ARG A 22 -11.84 9.93 14.03
N PRO A 23 -11.01 10.83 13.49
CA PRO A 23 -9.81 10.44 12.75
C PRO A 23 -8.87 9.60 13.61
N ARG A 24 -8.37 8.49 13.04
CA ARG A 24 -7.41 7.59 13.74
C ARG A 24 -6.01 8.17 13.86
N ARG A 25 -5.60 9.02 12.92
CA ARG A 25 -4.29 9.68 12.87
C ARG A 25 -4.49 11.14 12.47
N ARG A 26 -3.53 11.99 12.81
CA ARG A 26 -3.48 13.41 12.44
C ARG A 26 -2.10 13.73 11.90
N GLY A 27 -2.01 14.78 11.08
CA GLY A 27 -0.76 15.22 10.47
C GLY A 27 -0.40 14.47 9.18
N TRP A 28 0.69 14.92 8.58
CA TRP A 28 1.22 14.38 7.33
C TRP A 28 2.13 13.17 7.59
N HIS A 29 2.14 12.21 6.67
CA HIS A 29 3.00 11.03 6.74
C HIS A 29 3.69 10.81 5.38
N TRP A 30 5.01 10.96 5.35
CA TRP A 30 5.84 10.62 4.21
C TRP A 30 6.00 9.10 4.08
N ARG A 31 6.31 8.61 2.87
CA ARG A 31 6.62 7.19 2.66
C ARG A 31 7.86 6.80 3.48
N GLU A 32 7.82 5.63 4.10
CA GLU A 32 8.91 5.11 4.93
C GLU A 32 10.01 4.47 4.09
N GLY A 33 11.21 4.40 4.68
CA GLY A 33 12.37 3.72 4.11
C GLY A 33 12.89 4.34 2.81
N ARG A 34 12.78 5.66 2.66
CA ARG A 34 13.41 6.39 1.54
C ARG A 34 14.94 6.26 1.60
N ASP A 35 15.58 6.42 0.46
CA ASP A 35 17.05 6.43 0.29
C ASP A 35 17.75 5.14 0.77
N GLN A 36 17.01 4.04 0.78
CA GLN A 36 17.52 2.71 1.11
C GLN A 36 17.59 1.85 -0.15
N LEU A 37 18.74 1.22 -0.37
CA LEU A 37 18.90 0.18 -1.38
C LEU A 37 18.04 -1.03 -1.00
N ARG A 38 17.18 -1.48 -1.92
CA ARG A 38 16.34 -2.67 -1.71
C ARG A 38 16.55 -3.70 -2.81
N GLN A 39 16.76 -4.95 -2.41
CA GLN A 39 16.64 -6.10 -3.29
C GLN A 39 15.16 -6.48 -3.41
N ILE A 40 14.57 -6.35 -4.60
CA ILE A 40 13.18 -6.74 -4.88
C ILE A 40 13.19 -7.71 -6.06
N GLY A 41 12.87 -8.98 -5.77
CA GLY A 41 13.04 -10.05 -6.74
C GLY A 41 14.50 -10.18 -7.16
N LYS A 42 14.76 -10.12 -8.47
CA LYS A 42 16.11 -10.26 -9.05
C LYS A 42 16.88 -8.95 -9.20
N PHE A 43 16.29 -7.81 -8.79
CA PHE A 43 16.85 -6.49 -9.06
C PHE A 43 17.09 -5.68 -7.78
N GLU A 44 18.08 -4.80 -7.85
CA GLU A 44 18.34 -3.77 -6.85
C GLU A 44 17.66 -2.45 -7.23
N TYR A 45 16.99 -1.83 -6.27
CA TYR A 45 16.29 -0.56 -6.43
C TYR A 45 16.87 0.50 -5.49
N TYR A 46 17.21 1.66 -6.06
CA TYR A 46 17.82 2.78 -5.34
C TYR A 46 16.79 3.82 -4.87
N ASN A 47 15.67 3.94 -5.59
CA ASN A 47 14.65 4.97 -5.37
C ASN A 47 13.29 4.36 -5.06
N THR A 48 13.24 3.51 -4.04
CA THR A 48 11.99 2.88 -3.57
C THR A 48 11.68 3.23 -2.12
N SER A 49 10.42 3.03 -1.75
CA SER A 49 9.95 3.03 -0.36
C SER A 49 9.63 1.61 0.10
N GLU A 50 9.16 1.46 1.33
CA GLU A 50 8.57 0.21 1.81
C GLU A 50 7.49 -0.34 0.87
N PRO A 51 7.41 -1.68 0.69
CA PRO A 51 6.41 -2.32 -0.14
C PRO A 51 5.02 -2.30 0.52
N LEU A 52 3.98 -2.44 -0.30
CA LEU A 52 2.62 -2.63 0.19
C LEU A 52 2.40 -4.08 0.59
N GLU A 53 1.68 -4.33 1.69
CA GLU A 53 1.31 -5.69 2.11
C GLU A 53 0.36 -6.38 1.11
N LYS A 54 -0.52 -5.61 0.47
CA LYS A 54 -1.49 -6.10 -0.52
C LYS A 54 -1.62 -5.08 -1.65
N SER A 55 -1.30 -5.51 -2.86
CA SER A 55 -1.38 -4.69 -4.07
C SER A 55 -1.63 -5.54 -5.30
N GLN A 56 -1.87 -4.87 -6.42
CA GLN A 56 -1.89 -5.49 -7.73
C GLN A 56 -0.66 -4.97 -8.50
N PRO A 57 0.32 -5.83 -8.83
CA PRO A 57 1.49 -5.40 -9.56
C PRO A 57 1.14 -5.06 -11.01
N LEU A 58 2.08 -4.40 -11.70
CA LEU A 58 1.98 -4.14 -13.14
C LEU A 58 1.75 -5.44 -13.92
N PRO A 59 1.00 -5.42 -15.04
CA PRO A 59 0.71 -6.63 -15.81
C PRO A 59 1.96 -7.38 -16.29
N ALA A 60 3.03 -6.65 -16.63
CA ALA A 60 4.30 -7.22 -17.05
C ALA A 60 5.12 -7.81 -15.88
N ALA A 61 4.79 -7.51 -14.63
CA ALA A 61 5.48 -8.03 -13.46
C ALA A 61 5.44 -9.57 -13.38
N LYS A 62 4.49 -10.22 -14.05
CA LYS A 62 4.42 -11.68 -14.19
C LYS A 62 5.72 -12.31 -14.73
N TYR A 63 6.48 -11.58 -15.54
CA TYR A 63 7.78 -12.03 -16.06
C TYR A 63 8.92 -11.87 -15.05
N PHE A 64 8.68 -11.15 -13.95
CA PHE A 64 9.66 -10.76 -12.94
C PHE A 64 9.29 -11.25 -11.53
N GLY A 65 8.43 -12.26 -11.42
CA GLY A 65 8.00 -12.82 -10.14
C GLY A 65 6.91 -12.02 -9.44
N ASN A 66 6.10 -11.26 -10.18
CA ASN A 66 5.01 -10.42 -9.68
C ASN A 66 5.46 -9.36 -8.66
N ILE A 67 6.69 -8.85 -8.81
CA ILE A 67 7.19 -7.75 -7.96
C ILE A 67 6.37 -6.47 -8.15
N ASP A 68 6.23 -5.70 -7.07
CA ASP A 68 5.51 -4.42 -7.05
C ASP A 68 6.33 -3.32 -6.34
N PRO A 69 7.48 -2.90 -6.92
CA PRO A 69 8.35 -1.90 -6.31
C PRO A 69 7.62 -0.55 -6.18
N GLN A 70 7.60 0.00 -4.96
CA GLN A 70 6.94 1.26 -4.65
C GLN A 70 7.92 2.43 -4.72
N PRO A 71 7.63 3.52 -5.43
CA PRO A 71 8.57 4.64 -5.56
C PRO A 71 8.69 5.43 -4.25
N SER A 72 9.86 6.04 -4.00
CA SER A 72 10.08 6.92 -2.85
C SER A 72 9.33 8.25 -2.95
N SER A 73 9.02 8.68 -4.19
CA SER A 73 8.38 9.93 -4.64
C SER A 73 8.54 11.10 -3.65
N THR A 74 9.49 11.97 -3.98
CA THR A 74 9.82 13.25 -3.31
C THR A 74 8.60 14.01 -2.82
#